data_AF-A0A956EMH1-F1
#
_entry.id   AF-A0A956EMH1-F1
#
_cell.length_a   1.000
_cell.length_b   1.000
_cell.length_c   1.000
_cell.angle_alpha   90.00
_cell.angle_beta   90.00
_cell.angle_gamma   90.00
#
_symmetry.space_group_name_H-M   'P 1'
#
loop_
_entity.id
_entity.type
_entity.pdbx_description
1 polymer ?
#
loop_
_entity_poly.entity_id
_entity_poly.type
_entity_poly.pdbx_seq_one_letter_code
_entity_poly.pdbx_strand_id
1 'polypeptide(L)' 'ASRMESHGIANAIQVTEETYRRLRHRYAFQRRGIIHVKGKGALCTYFLVGRRPAGAKSPSGDDADE' A
#
# COMPACT_ATOMS: atom_id res chain seq x y z
N ALA A 1 -15.00 -13.99 1.81
CA ALA A 1 -13.74 -13.22 1.89
C ALA A 1 -12.50 -14.07 1.58
N SER A 2 -12.58 -15.07 0.70
CA SER A 2 -11.58 -16.15 0.57
C SER A 2 -10.53 -15.94 -0.54
N ARG A 3 -10.46 -14.73 -1.15
CA ARG A 3 -9.62 -14.49 -2.34
C ARG A 3 -8.39 -13.60 -2.13
N MET A 4 -8.16 -13.10 -0.91
CA MET A 4 -6.98 -12.28 -0.62
C MET A 4 -5.81 -13.07 -0.03
N GLU A 5 -5.99 -14.36 0.24
CA GLU A 5 -4.95 -15.20 0.87
C GLU A 5 -3.99 -15.82 -0.15
N SER A 6 -4.42 -16.07 -1.39
CA SER A 6 -3.58 -16.73 -2.40
C SER A 6 -2.45 -15.86 -2.98
N HIS A 7 -2.45 -14.56 -2.69
CA HIS A 7 -1.39 -13.61 -3.11
C HIS A 7 -0.79 -12.83 -1.93
N GLY A 8 -1.16 -13.17 -0.70
CA GLY A 8 -0.62 -12.53 0.49
C GLY A 8 0.81 -13.01 0.72
N ILE A 9 1.78 -12.11 0.57
CA ILE A 9 3.13 -12.36 1.05
C ILE A 9 3.01 -12.55 2.57
N ALA A 10 3.41 -13.72 3.07
CA ALA A 10 3.44 -13.98 4.51
C ALA A 10 4.26 -12.88 5.19
N ASN A 11 3.71 -12.25 6.23
CA ASN A 11 4.25 -11.09 6.96
C ASN A 11 4.05 -9.69 6.34
N ALA A 12 3.24 -9.52 5.28
CA ALA A 12 2.91 -8.18 4.77
C ALA A 12 1.39 -7.95 4.69
N ILE A 13 0.92 -6.82 5.22
CA ILE A 13 -0.49 -6.43 5.14
C ILE A 13 -0.71 -5.64 3.84
N GLN A 14 -1.42 -6.25 2.89
CA GLN A 14 -1.78 -5.60 1.63
C GLN A 14 -3.07 -4.80 1.78
N VAL A 15 -3.06 -3.57 1.31
CA VAL A 15 -4.20 -2.66 1.30
C VAL A 15 -4.44 -2.08 -0.10
N THR A 16 -5.68 -1.68 -0.36
CA THR A 16 -6.03 -0.97 -1.59
C THR A 16 -5.68 0.51 -1.49
N GLU A 17 -5.70 1.21 -2.63
CA GLU A 17 -5.49 2.66 -2.69
C GLU A 17 -6.42 3.45 -1.76
N GLU A 18 -7.69 3.06 -1.64
CA GLU A 18 -8.65 3.74 -0.77
C GLU A 18 -8.21 3.68 0.70
N THR A 19 -7.81 2.50 1.16
CA THR A 19 -7.31 2.27 2.52
C THR A 19 -5.99 3.01 2.74
N TYR A 20 -5.09 2.99 1.75
CA TYR A 20 -3.85 3.78 1.78
C TYR A 20 -4.14 5.27 1.98
N ARG A 21 -5.04 5.86 1.18
CA ARG A 21 -5.37 7.30 1.29
C ARG A 21 -5.87 7.68 2.67
N ARG A 22 -6.65 6.80 3.32
CA ARG A 22 -7.14 7.02 4.68
C ARG A 22 -6.06 6.87 5.73
N LEU A 23 -5.10 5.96 5.57
CA LEU A 23 -4.12 5.64 6.62
C LEU A 23 -2.72 6.26 6.40
N ARG A 24 -2.42 6.83 5.22
CA ARG A 24 -1.10 7.39 4.84
C ARG A 24 -0.53 8.42 5.81
N HIS A 25 -1.39 9.04 6.61
CA HIS A 25 -1.01 10.03 7.62
C HIS A 25 -0.52 9.41 8.93
N ARG A 26 -0.96 8.18 9.27
CA ARG A 26 -0.57 7.46 10.50
C ARG A 26 0.40 6.31 10.24
N TYR A 27 0.39 5.76 9.04
CA TYR A 27 1.13 4.57 8.68
C TYR A 27 1.94 4.79 7.40
N ALA A 28 3.06 4.10 7.31
CA ALA A 28 3.92 4.05 6.14
C ALA A 28 3.49 2.89 5.26
N PHE A 29 3.36 3.16 3.96
CA PHE A 29 3.01 2.16 2.97
C PHE A 29 3.98 2.20 1.82
N GLN A 30 4.23 1.04 1.23
CA GLN A 30 5.03 0.87 0.03
C GLN A 30 4.11 0.49 -1.13
N ARG A 31 4.17 1.27 -2.22
CA ARG A 31 3.40 0.98 -3.43
C ARG A 31 3.95 -0.31 -4.03
N ARG A 32 3.10 -1.33 -4.14
CA ARG A 32 3.45 -2.59 -4.81
C ARG A 32 3.28 -2.45 -6.33
N GLY A 33 2.23 -1.73 -6.74
CA GLY A 33 1.81 -1.62 -8.12
C GLY A 33 0.40 -2.14 -8.34
N ILE A 34 0.05 -2.31 -9.62
CA ILE A 34 -1.29 -2.74 -10.05
C ILE A 34 -1.31 -4.27 -10.13
N ILE A 35 -2.28 -4.88 -9.46
CA ILE A 35 -2.55 -6.32 -9.60
C ILE A 35 -3.88 -6.55 -10.30
N HIS A 36 -3.95 -7.57 -11.14
CA HIS A 36 -5.19 -7.97 -11.80
C HIS A 36 -5.94 -8.97 -10.93
N VAL A 37 -7.06 -8.54 -10.35
CA VAL A 37 -7.94 -9.42 -9.58
C VAL A 37 -9.09 -9.86 -10.46
N LYS A 38 -9.21 -11.18 -10.65
CA LYS A 38 -10.31 -11.77 -11.43
C LYS A 38 -11.67 -11.31 -10.88
N GLY A 39 -12.42 -10.56 -11.68
CA GLY A 39 -13.72 -9.98 -11.32
C GLY A 39 -13.69 -8.52 -10.81
N LYS A 40 -12.52 -7.94 -10.54
CA LYS A 40 -12.39 -6.50 -10.21
C LYS A 40 -11.50 -5.73 -11.19
N GLY A 41 -10.74 -6.42 -12.03
CA GLY A 41 -9.80 -5.80 -12.97
C GLY A 41 -8.50 -5.38 -12.30
N ALA A 42 -7.86 -4.35 -12.85
CA ALA A 42 -6.63 -3.76 -12.33
C ALA A 42 -6.88 -2.98 -11.03
N LEU A 43 -6.21 -3.39 -9.94
CA LEU A 43 -6.28 -2.75 -8.64
C LEU A 43 -4.89 -2.33 -8.17
N CYS A 44 -4.72 -1.03 -7.92
CA CYS A 44 -3.55 -0.51 -7.21
C CYS A 44 -3.53 -1.04 -5.77
N THR A 45 -2.41 -1.63 -5.39
CA THR A 45 -2.22 -2.15 -4.04
C THR A 45 -0.92 -1.66 -3.41
N TYR A 46 -0.97 -1.59 -2.09
CA TYR A 46 0.09 -1.06 -1.24
C TYR A 46 0.34 -2.05 -0.11
N PHE A 47 1.58 -2.19 0.32
CA PHE A 47 1.93 -2.94 1.53
C PHE A 47 2.12 -1.98 2.69
N LEU A 48 1.55 -2.32 3.85
CA LEU A 48 1.82 -1.64 5.09
C LEU A 48 3.23 -2.00 5.55
N VAL A 49 4.11 -0.99 5.59
CA VAL A 49 5.50 -1.14 6.02
C VAL A 49 5.60 -1.01 7.54
N GLY A 50 4.81 -0.12 8.13
CA GLY A 50 4.81 0.09 9.58
C GLY A 50 4.06 1.35 10.00
N ARG A 51 4.08 1.64 11.30
CA ARG A 51 3.49 2.87 11.85
C ARG A 51 4.48 4.01 11.72
N ARG A 52 4.03 5.17 11.22
CA ARG A 52 4.88 6.36 11.23
C ARG A 52 5.02 6.84 12.68
N PRO A 53 6.24 7.16 13.16
CA PRO A 53 6.38 7.84 14.43
C PRO A 53 5.76 9.24 14.31
N ALA A 54 5.12 9.72 15.38
CA ALA A 54 4.27 10.92 15.41
C ALA A 54 5.00 12.26 15.12
N GLY A 55 6.23 12.22 14.64
CA GLY A 55 7.03 13.39 14.25
C GLY A 55 7.83 13.22 12.95
N ALA A 56 7.66 12.11 12.21
CA ALA A 56 8.36 11.95 10.94
C ALA A 56 7.75 12.89 9.90
N LYS A 57 8.48 13.98 9.60
CA LYS A 57 8.20 14.88 8.48
C LYS A 57 7.86 14.04 7.25
N SER A 58 6.76 14.39 6.59
CA SER A 58 6.39 13.80 5.31
C SER A 58 7.60 13.89 4.37
N PRO A 59 8.01 12.78 3.69
CA PRO A 59 9.02 12.89 2.66
C PRO A 59 8.48 13.89 1.63
N SER A 60 9.11 15.05 1.64
CA SER A 60 8.87 16.16 0.74
C SER A 60 10.07 16.10 -0.19
N GLY A 61 9.83 15.68 -1.44
CA GLY A 61 10.83 15.44 -2.49
C GLY A 61 11.49 14.06 -2.40
N ASP A 62 11.86 13.38 -3.47
CA ASP A 62 11.78 13.61 -4.90
C ASP A 62 12.23 12.27 -5.51
N ASP A 63 11.49 11.72 -6.46
CA ASP A 63 12.07 10.88 -7.51
C ASP A 63 11.39 11.39 -8.79
N ALA A 64 11.80 12.61 -9.15
CA ALA A 64 12.09 12.92 -10.54
C ALA A 64 13.15 11.89 -10.99
N ASP A 65 12.72 10.91 -11.77
CA ASP A 65 13.61 10.19 -12.69
C ASP A 65 13.31 10.78 -14.07
N GLU A 66 14.39 11.19 -14.70
CA GLU A 66 14.54 12.01 -15.92
C GLU A 66 13.81 11.47 -17.16
#